data_AF-A0A812KA06-F1
#
_entry.id   AF-A0A812KA06-F1
#
_cell.length_a   1.000
_cell.length_b   1.000
_cell.length_c   1.000
_cell.angle_alpha   90.00
_cell.angle_beta   90.00
_cell.angle_gamma   90.00
#
_symmetry.space_group_name_H-M   'P 1'
#
loop_
_entity.id
_entity.type
_entity.pdbx_description
1 polymer ?
#
loop_
_entity_poly.entity_id
_entity_poly.type
_entity_poly.pdbx_seq_one_letter_code
_entity_poly.pdbx_strand_id
1 'polypeptide(L)'
;RSDSCANGGWVGLVEEGTSSDLFVCWEISGGFVRPVANPRFVLCTADDDCQDGGWVHLWEHESAAPAVSQWVVSGNCLRSRGNQGFVLCARQDFQGIHMWSFDGLPDKFGQWEMQPAKPSARQILGVNSAGVLRPVISQLTRAAMLDNDHKVNNLHSAAFLEGLQSFALVLELVGWHVNDLLTTDLEKLGRSMAKYGKATYRDWLYAEIPVHAETGYKEYVDESAAMANLWVARNLRFFAE
;
A
#
# COMPACT_ATOMS: atom_id res chain seq x y z
N ARG A 1 5.53 -0.70 -35.89
CA ARG A 1 5.87 -2.09 -35.47
C ARG A 1 5.37 -2.25 -34.05
N SER A 2 4.75 -3.39 -33.78
CA SER A 2 3.76 -3.69 -32.75
C SER A 2 4.15 -3.45 -31.29
N ASP A 3 3.11 -3.11 -30.53
CA ASP A 3 2.90 -3.21 -29.09
C ASP A 3 3.45 -4.50 -28.47
N SER A 4 4.15 -4.34 -27.34
CA SER A 4 4.10 -5.17 -26.12
C SER A 4 5.34 -4.86 -25.28
N CYS A 5 5.13 -4.52 -24.01
CA CYS A 5 6.16 -4.19 -23.01
C CYS A 5 7.06 -5.39 -22.69
N ALA A 6 7.95 -5.74 -23.62
CA ALA A 6 9.00 -6.73 -23.39
C ALA A 6 10.37 -6.09 -23.10
N ASN A 7 10.59 -4.79 -23.39
CA ASN A 7 11.86 -4.09 -23.18
C ASN A 7 11.68 -2.56 -23.24
N GLY A 8 11.48 -1.89 -22.10
CA GLY A 8 11.43 -0.42 -22.06
C GLY A 8 10.04 0.17 -22.28
N GLY A 9 9.54 0.93 -21.31
CA GLY A 9 8.32 1.74 -21.43
C GLY A 9 8.58 3.21 -21.13
N TRP A 10 7.95 4.10 -21.88
CA TRP A 10 7.94 5.53 -21.57
C TRP A 10 7.09 5.80 -20.35
N VAL A 11 7.59 6.63 -19.42
CA VAL A 11 6.82 7.05 -18.25
C VAL A 11 6.08 8.32 -18.60
N GLY A 12 4.76 8.24 -18.73
CA GLY A 12 3.87 9.40 -18.84
C GLY A 12 3.44 9.89 -17.46
N LEU A 13 3.17 11.19 -17.34
CA LEU A 13 2.51 11.77 -16.17
C LEU A 13 1.02 11.91 -16.47
N VAL A 14 0.17 11.64 -15.49
CA VAL A 14 -1.30 11.77 -15.61
C VAL A 14 -1.74 12.93 -14.72
N GLU A 15 -2.63 13.77 -15.25
CA GLU A 15 -3.19 14.89 -14.51
C GLU A 15 -4.17 14.40 -13.44
N GLU A 16 -4.11 14.99 -12.25
CA GLU A 16 -4.95 14.64 -11.12
C GLU A 16 -6.44 14.68 -11.50
N GLY A 17 -7.17 13.58 -11.30
CA GLY A 17 -8.61 13.47 -11.59
C GLY A 17 -8.97 12.99 -13.00
N THR A 18 -8.01 12.74 -13.89
CA THR A 18 -8.29 12.24 -15.26
C THR A 18 -8.36 10.72 -15.38
N SER A 19 -7.87 9.98 -14.39
CA SER A 19 -8.08 8.54 -14.21
C SER A 19 -7.80 8.15 -12.75
N SER A 20 -8.73 7.44 -12.10
CA SER A 20 -8.52 6.90 -10.75
C SER A 20 -7.49 5.77 -10.70
N ASP A 21 -7.16 5.19 -11.85
CA ASP A 21 -6.55 3.85 -11.94
C ASP A 21 -5.04 3.89 -12.25
N LEU A 22 -4.42 5.08 -12.32
CA LEU A 22 -3.04 5.27 -12.80
C LEU A 22 -2.15 6.09 -11.87
N PHE A 23 -2.51 6.24 -10.59
CA PHE A 23 -1.53 6.70 -9.60
C PHE A 23 -0.52 5.59 -9.35
N VAL A 24 0.52 5.55 -10.16
CA VAL A 24 1.69 4.72 -9.89
C VAL A 24 2.39 5.36 -8.70
N CYS A 25 2.15 4.82 -7.50
CA CYS A 25 3.00 5.13 -6.35
C CYS A 25 4.41 4.65 -6.68
N TRP A 26 5.41 5.47 -6.38
CA TRP A 26 6.82 5.14 -6.58
C TRP A 26 7.53 5.03 -5.24
N GLU A 27 8.44 4.07 -5.12
CA GLU A 27 9.29 3.91 -3.95
C GLU A 27 10.76 4.02 -4.34
N ILE A 28 11.59 4.51 -3.41
CA ILE A 28 13.04 4.50 -3.56
C ILE A 28 13.61 3.37 -2.72
N SER A 29 14.17 2.36 -3.38
CA SER A 29 14.74 1.19 -2.72
C SER A 29 16.07 0.81 -3.37
N GLY A 30 17.12 0.72 -2.55
CA GLY A 30 18.48 0.40 -3.01
C GLY A 30 19.05 1.42 -4.00
N GLY A 31 18.59 2.67 -3.95
CA GLY A 31 18.95 3.71 -4.92
C GLY A 31 18.17 3.66 -6.24
N PHE A 32 17.14 2.84 -6.35
CA PHE A 32 16.28 2.77 -7.54
C PHE A 32 14.91 3.36 -7.25
N VAL A 33 14.38 4.14 -8.19
CA VAL A 33 12.97 4.56 -8.18
C VAL A 33 12.16 3.47 -8.88
N ARG A 34 11.23 2.84 -8.16
CA ARG A 34 10.47 1.66 -8.60
C ARG A 34 8.97 1.93 -8.50
N PRO A 35 8.14 1.45 -9.44
CA PRO A 35 6.70 1.50 -9.28
C PRO A 35 6.30 0.46 -8.23
N VAL A 36 5.52 0.88 -7.23
CA VAL A 36 5.05 0.01 -6.13
C VAL A 36 4.22 -1.16 -6.68
N ALA A 37 3.46 -0.92 -7.75
CA ALA A 37 2.65 -1.94 -8.41
C ALA A 37 3.49 -3.08 -9.03
N ASN A 38 4.73 -2.82 -9.44
CA ASN A 38 5.61 -3.84 -9.99
C ASN A 38 7.10 -3.53 -9.75
N PRO A 39 7.67 -3.98 -8.61
CA PRO A 39 9.03 -3.61 -8.21
C PRO A 39 10.13 -4.26 -9.07
N ARG A 40 9.79 -5.09 -10.08
CA ARG A 40 10.76 -5.62 -11.05
C ARG A 40 11.30 -4.54 -11.98
N PHE A 41 10.55 -3.47 -12.18
CA PHE A 41 10.95 -2.36 -13.04
C PHE A 41 11.58 -1.22 -12.25
N VAL A 42 12.51 -0.50 -12.87
CA VAL A 42 13.17 0.68 -12.31
C VAL A 42 13.15 1.83 -13.32
N LEU A 43 13.09 3.07 -12.84
CA LEU A 43 13.42 4.23 -13.68
C LEU A 43 14.92 4.25 -13.97
N CYS A 44 15.25 4.21 -15.26
CA CYS A 44 16.62 4.17 -15.78
C CYS A 44 16.80 5.23 -16.87
N THR A 45 18.01 5.75 -17.01
CA THR A 45 18.40 6.56 -18.17
C THR A 45 18.39 5.68 -19.42
N ALA A 46 17.81 6.17 -20.51
CA ALA A 46 17.97 5.55 -21.82
C ALA A 46 19.46 5.58 -22.25
N ASP A 47 19.81 4.82 -23.29
CA ASP A 47 21.18 4.58 -23.80
C ASP A 47 22.02 5.85 -24.13
N ASP A 48 21.46 7.05 -23.96
CA ASP A 48 22.04 8.34 -24.31
C ASP A 48 22.95 8.97 -23.23
N ASP A 49 23.34 8.22 -22.19
CA ASP A 49 24.07 8.73 -21.01
C ASP A 49 23.36 9.90 -20.28
N CYS A 50 23.99 10.46 -19.25
CA CYS A 50 23.49 11.66 -18.56
C CYS A 50 23.69 12.91 -19.44
N GLN A 51 22.66 13.30 -20.20
CA GLN A 51 22.63 14.54 -20.99
C GLN A 51 21.33 15.33 -20.79
N ASP A 52 21.35 16.62 -21.12
CA ASP A 52 20.18 17.50 -21.00
C ASP A 52 19.10 17.10 -22.00
N GLY A 53 17.89 16.88 -21.49
CA GLY A 53 16.78 16.34 -22.26
C GLY A 53 16.86 14.83 -22.44
N GLY A 54 17.82 14.18 -21.77
CA GLY A 54 17.98 12.74 -21.74
C GLY A 54 16.71 12.06 -21.25
N TRP A 55 16.32 11.02 -21.97
CA TRP A 55 15.10 10.27 -21.75
C TRP A 55 15.25 9.28 -20.60
N VAL A 56 14.19 9.16 -19.79
CA VAL A 56 14.10 8.14 -18.73
C VAL A 56 13.02 7.14 -19.11
N HIS A 57 13.34 5.86 -18.98
CA HIS A 57 12.42 4.76 -19.28
C HIS A 57 12.27 3.82 -18.07
N LEU A 58 11.22 2.98 -18.11
CA LEU A 58 11.07 1.85 -17.20
C LEU A 58 11.77 0.63 -17.78
N TRP A 59 12.71 0.06 -17.04
CA TRP A 59 13.44 -1.14 -17.45
C TRP A 59 13.36 -2.24 -16.39
N GLU A 60 13.26 -3.50 -16.83
CA GLU A 60 13.25 -4.65 -15.93
C GLU A 60 14.66 -4.94 -15.42
N HIS A 61 14.83 -4.94 -14.10
CA HIS A 61 16.14 -4.93 -13.46
C HIS A 61 16.50 -6.30 -12.88
N GLU A 62 17.34 -7.07 -13.58
CA GLU A 62 17.83 -8.40 -13.14
C GLU A 62 19.31 -8.43 -12.68
N SER A 63 20.09 -7.36 -12.91
CA SER A 63 21.54 -7.30 -12.63
C SER A 63 21.96 -5.93 -12.08
N ALA A 64 23.14 -5.79 -11.44
CA ALA A 64 23.58 -4.50 -10.89
C ALA A 64 23.60 -3.40 -11.97
N ALA A 65 22.67 -2.45 -11.91
CA ALA A 65 22.57 -1.39 -12.91
C ALA A 65 23.70 -0.38 -12.74
N PRO A 66 24.12 0.29 -13.84
CA PRO A 66 25.13 1.32 -13.78
C PRO A 66 24.69 2.46 -12.86
N ALA A 67 25.66 3.16 -12.25
CA ALA A 67 25.39 4.20 -11.27
C ALA A 67 24.52 5.35 -11.84
N VAL A 68 24.51 5.57 -13.15
CA VAL A 68 23.68 6.58 -13.81
C VAL A 68 22.18 6.28 -13.70
N SER A 69 21.81 5.00 -13.60
CA SER A 69 20.44 4.49 -13.41
C SER A 69 20.02 4.42 -11.94
N GLN A 70 20.86 4.94 -11.04
CA GLN A 70 20.57 5.03 -9.61
C GLN A 70 20.37 6.48 -9.22
N TRP A 71 19.51 6.71 -8.24
CA TRP A 71 19.04 8.01 -7.83
C TRP A 71 19.35 8.24 -6.36
N VAL A 72 19.77 9.45 -6.03
CA VAL A 72 20.04 9.91 -4.67
C VAL A 72 19.12 11.08 -4.37
N VAL A 73 18.47 11.03 -3.21
CA VAL A 73 17.67 12.15 -2.72
C VAL A 73 18.62 13.22 -2.17
N SER A 74 18.53 14.43 -2.71
CA SER A 74 19.29 15.59 -2.25
C SER A 74 18.35 16.78 -2.15
N GLY A 75 17.95 17.12 -0.92
CA GLY A 75 16.81 18.02 -0.70
C GLY A 75 15.53 17.44 -1.30
N ASN A 76 14.83 18.24 -2.10
CA ASN A 76 13.61 17.83 -2.80
C ASN A 76 13.88 17.34 -4.22
N CYS A 77 15.09 16.88 -4.53
CA CYS A 77 15.49 16.52 -5.89
C CYS A 77 16.00 15.09 -5.95
N LEU A 78 15.69 14.41 -7.05
CA LEU A 78 16.22 13.09 -7.38
C LEU A 78 17.39 13.26 -8.35
N ARG A 79 18.61 13.12 -7.83
CA ARG A 79 19.85 13.31 -8.59
C ARG A 79 20.40 11.98 -9.07
N SER A 80 20.97 11.94 -10.27
CA SER A 80 21.68 10.74 -10.73
C SER A 80 22.88 10.48 -9.83
N ARG A 81 23.06 9.23 -9.39
CA ARG A 81 24.21 8.81 -8.57
C ARG A 81 25.51 8.83 -9.38
N GLY A 82 25.42 8.57 -10.69
CA GLY A 82 26.55 8.63 -11.61
C GLY A 82 27.03 10.05 -11.90
N ASN A 83 26.12 11.03 -11.92
CA ASN A 83 26.46 12.45 -12.04
C ASN A 83 25.39 13.32 -11.35
N GLN A 84 25.73 13.86 -10.17
CA GLN A 84 24.80 14.66 -9.37
C GLN A 84 24.43 16.01 -9.98
N GLY A 85 25.10 16.44 -11.06
CA GLY A 85 24.69 17.62 -11.83
C GLY A 85 23.30 17.43 -12.48
N PHE A 86 22.91 16.19 -12.76
CA PHE A 86 21.64 15.87 -13.40
C PHE A 86 20.54 15.52 -12.39
N VAL A 87 19.35 16.03 -12.68
CA VAL A 87 18.14 15.89 -11.87
C VAL A 87 17.02 15.28 -12.71
N LEU A 88 16.27 14.36 -12.12
CA LEU A 88 15.04 13.85 -12.68
C LEU A 88 13.97 14.94 -12.67
N CYS A 89 13.43 15.28 -13.84
CA CYS A 89 12.45 16.36 -13.99
C CYS A 89 11.17 15.86 -14.68
N ALA A 90 10.04 16.45 -14.34
CA ALA A 90 8.82 16.31 -15.11
C ALA A 90 8.87 17.21 -16.35
N ARG A 91 8.46 16.72 -17.52
CA ARG A 91 8.30 17.61 -18.68
C ARG A 91 7.12 18.56 -18.45
N GLN A 92 7.27 19.81 -18.89
CA GLN A 92 6.22 20.83 -18.79
C GLN A 92 4.93 20.45 -19.53
N ASP A 93 5.03 19.64 -20.58
CA ASP A 93 3.87 19.12 -21.33
C ASP A 93 3.27 17.85 -20.72
N PHE A 94 3.78 17.41 -19.57
CA PHE A 94 3.39 16.20 -18.84
C PHE A 94 3.50 14.90 -19.65
N GLN A 95 4.16 14.92 -20.82
CA GLN A 95 4.33 13.74 -21.65
C GLN A 95 5.37 12.76 -21.10
N GLY A 96 6.08 13.14 -20.04
CA GLY A 96 6.86 12.19 -19.27
C GLY A 96 7.93 12.78 -18.37
N ILE A 97 8.90 11.95 -18.04
CA ILE A 97 10.02 12.27 -17.16
C ILE A 97 11.31 12.29 -17.99
N HIS A 98 12.14 13.30 -17.76
CA HIS A 98 13.44 13.46 -18.40
C HIS A 98 14.53 13.84 -17.39
N MET A 99 15.76 13.97 -17.84
CA MET A 99 16.86 14.51 -17.05
C MET A 99 17.31 15.87 -17.55
N TRP A 100 17.69 16.71 -16.61
CA TRP A 100 18.26 18.02 -16.90
C TRP A 100 19.34 18.37 -15.88
N SER A 101 20.41 19.01 -16.33
CA SER A 101 21.45 19.55 -15.49
C SER A 101 21.15 20.98 -15.08
N PHE A 102 21.52 21.35 -13.86
CA PHE A 102 21.25 22.68 -13.32
C PHE A 102 22.52 23.27 -12.72
N ASP A 103 22.87 24.48 -13.16
CA ASP A 103 23.86 25.33 -12.51
C ASP A 103 23.22 26.06 -11.32
N GLY A 104 22.78 25.29 -10.31
CA GLY A 104 22.15 25.81 -9.10
C GLY A 104 20.97 24.98 -8.60
N LEU A 105 19.99 25.67 -8.02
CA LEU A 105 18.76 25.04 -7.56
C LEU A 105 17.90 24.62 -8.77
N PRO A 106 17.44 23.37 -8.83
CA PRO A 106 16.52 22.91 -9.88
C PRO A 106 15.23 23.73 -9.85
N ASP A 107 14.63 23.89 -11.03
CA ASP A 107 13.33 24.54 -11.13
C ASP A 107 12.21 23.70 -10.49
N LYS A 108 10.97 24.19 -10.53
CA LYS A 108 9.82 23.51 -9.94
C LYS A 108 9.55 22.12 -10.55
N PHE A 109 10.04 21.82 -11.74
CA PHE A 109 9.83 20.54 -12.42
C PHE A 109 10.88 19.50 -12.04
N GLY A 110 12.05 19.94 -11.53
CA GLY A 110 13.05 19.09 -10.89
C GLY A 110 12.88 18.92 -9.37
N GLN A 111 11.80 19.47 -8.80
CA GLN A 111 11.47 19.37 -7.38
C GLN A 111 10.31 18.40 -7.17
N TRP A 112 10.49 17.46 -6.24
CA TRP A 112 9.55 16.38 -5.93
C TRP A 112 9.07 16.51 -4.49
N GLU A 113 7.76 16.33 -4.30
CA GLU A 113 7.21 16.15 -2.96
C GLU A 113 7.45 14.70 -2.52
N MET A 114 8.35 14.53 -1.56
CA MET A 114 8.70 13.22 -1.03
C MET A 114 7.94 12.98 0.27
N GLN A 115 7.14 11.92 0.31
CA GLN A 115 6.49 11.48 1.55
C GLN A 115 7.27 10.31 2.15
N PRO A 116 7.35 10.19 3.49
CA PRO A 116 7.85 8.99 4.12
C PRO A 116 7.08 7.79 3.57
N ALA A 117 7.81 6.78 3.08
CA ALA A 117 7.16 5.57 2.58
C ALA A 117 6.27 5.01 3.69
N LYS A 118 4.97 4.90 3.42
CA LYS A 118 4.11 4.05 4.24
C LYS A 118 4.70 2.64 4.12
N PRO A 119 4.96 1.95 5.24
CA PRO A 119 5.50 0.60 5.17
C PRO A 119 4.58 -0.23 4.27
N SER A 120 5.14 -0.88 3.25
CA SER A 120 4.32 -1.66 2.32
C SER A 120 3.60 -2.76 3.09
N ALA A 121 2.44 -3.21 2.60
CA ALA A 121 1.72 -4.33 3.21
C ALA A 121 2.65 -5.54 3.46
N ARG A 122 3.61 -5.80 2.56
CA ARG A 122 4.67 -6.83 2.75
C ARG A 122 5.57 -6.58 3.96
N GLN A 123 5.98 -5.33 4.20
CA GLN A 123 6.81 -4.95 5.35
C GLN A 123 6.02 -5.02 6.65
N ILE A 124 4.77 -4.53 6.66
CA ILE A 124 3.88 -4.59 7.84
C ILE A 124 3.64 -6.05 8.25
N LEU A 125 3.37 -6.89 7.25
CA LEU A 125 3.14 -8.32 7.44
C LEU A 125 4.44 -9.09 7.75
N GLY A 126 5.63 -8.49 7.62
CA GLY A 126 6.90 -9.19 7.81
C GLY A 126 7.03 -10.41 6.89
N VAL A 127 6.52 -10.32 5.65
CA VAL A 127 6.45 -11.44 4.70
C VAL A 127 7.87 -11.94 4.41
N ASN A 128 8.20 -13.08 4.99
CA ASN A 128 9.39 -13.87 4.70
C ASN A 128 9.01 -15.04 3.77
N SER A 129 10.00 -15.86 3.36
CA SER A 129 9.81 -17.00 2.43
C SER A 129 8.79 -18.05 2.89
N ALA A 130 8.20 -17.91 4.08
CA ALA A 130 7.22 -18.82 4.66
C ALA A 130 5.75 -18.55 4.25
N GLY A 131 5.49 -17.56 3.38
CA GLY A 131 4.18 -17.32 2.78
C GLY A 131 3.39 -16.16 3.40
N VAL A 132 2.58 -15.51 2.55
CA VAL A 132 1.92 -14.22 2.83
C VAL A 132 0.84 -14.29 3.92
N LEU A 133 0.23 -15.47 4.14
CA LEU A 133 -0.84 -15.68 5.13
C LEU A 133 -0.35 -15.98 6.54
N ARG A 134 0.94 -16.26 6.73
CA ARG A 134 1.49 -16.64 8.04
C ARG A 134 1.18 -15.62 9.16
N PRO A 135 1.29 -14.30 8.94
CA PRO A 135 0.96 -13.30 9.96
C PRO A 135 -0.53 -13.36 10.35
N VAL A 136 -1.40 -13.54 9.35
CA VAL A 136 -2.85 -13.70 9.55
C VAL A 136 -3.13 -14.92 10.41
N ILE A 137 -2.58 -16.09 10.04
CA ILE A 137 -2.76 -17.33 10.79
C ILE A 137 -2.26 -17.18 12.23
N SER A 138 -1.08 -16.56 12.43
CA SER A 138 -0.52 -16.34 13.76
C SER A 138 -1.44 -15.50 14.64
N GLN A 139 -2.01 -14.42 14.08
CA GLN A 139 -2.91 -13.53 14.82
C GLN A 139 -4.27 -14.18 15.12
N LEU A 140 -4.87 -14.86 14.14
CA LEU A 140 -6.12 -15.60 14.35
C LEU A 140 -5.96 -16.75 15.35
N THR A 141 -4.81 -17.42 15.35
CA THR A 141 -4.48 -18.46 16.34
C THR A 141 -4.36 -17.87 17.74
N ARG A 142 -3.70 -16.72 17.89
CA ARG A 142 -3.64 -15.99 19.17
C ARG A 142 -5.01 -15.49 19.62
N ALA A 143 -5.89 -15.15 18.69
CA ALA A 143 -7.23 -14.68 18.99
C ALA A 143 -8.13 -15.82 19.49
N ALA A 144 -7.89 -17.06 19.07
CA ALA A 144 -8.71 -18.20 19.42
C ALA A 144 -8.69 -18.50 20.94
N MET A 145 -9.87 -18.51 21.54
CA MET A 145 -10.09 -19.02 22.90
C MET A 145 -10.67 -20.43 22.79
N LEU A 146 -9.96 -21.41 23.35
CA LEU A 146 -10.33 -22.82 23.26
C LEU A 146 -11.11 -23.26 24.50
N ASP A 147 -12.10 -24.14 24.31
CA ASP A 147 -12.77 -24.86 25.38
C ASP A 147 -11.97 -26.11 25.82
N ASN A 148 -12.57 -26.89 26.74
CA ASN A 148 -11.97 -28.12 27.25
C ASN A 148 -11.82 -29.22 26.17
N ASP A 149 -12.56 -29.13 25.07
CA ASP A 149 -12.47 -30.05 23.93
C ASP A 149 -11.53 -29.53 22.84
N HIS A 150 -10.73 -28.50 23.14
CA HIS A 150 -9.86 -27.80 22.20
C HIS A 150 -10.59 -27.20 20.99
N LYS A 151 -11.88 -26.89 21.12
CA LYS A 151 -12.66 -26.18 20.09
C LYS A 151 -12.66 -24.69 20.37
N VAL A 152 -12.63 -23.89 19.31
CA VAL A 152 -12.76 -22.44 19.42
C VAL A 152 -14.18 -22.11 19.85
N ASN A 153 -14.35 -21.56 21.06
CA ASN A 153 -15.66 -21.18 21.59
C ASN A 153 -15.85 -19.65 21.62
N ASN A 154 -14.74 -18.90 21.60
CA ASN A 154 -14.74 -17.44 21.63
C ASN A 154 -13.43 -16.88 21.06
N LEU A 155 -13.35 -15.55 20.96
CA LEU A 155 -12.19 -14.83 20.41
C LEU A 155 -11.78 -13.68 21.33
N HIS A 156 -10.48 -13.46 21.48
CA HIS A 156 -9.95 -12.21 22.02
C HIS A 156 -10.15 -11.09 20.99
N SER A 157 -10.93 -10.07 21.35
CA SER A 157 -11.33 -8.98 20.45
C SER A 157 -10.16 -8.30 19.74
N ALA A 158 -9.22 -7.74 20.50
CA ALA A 158 -8.06 -7.01 19.95
C ALA A 158 -7.22 -7.87 18.99
N ALA A 159 -6.86 -9.09 19.39
CA ALA A 159 -6.07 -9.98 18.56
C ALA A 159 -6.82 -10.43 17.29
N PHE A 160 -8.14 -10.61 17.38
CA PHE A 160 -8.96 -10.95 16.22
C PHE A 160 -8.94 -9.84 15.17
N LEU A 161 -9.10 -8.58 15.60
CA LEU A 161 -9.11 -7.43 14.68
C LEU A 161 -7.74 -7.13 14.09
N GLU A 162 -6.66 -7.30 14.86
CA GLU A 162 -5.30 -7.28 14.32
C GLU A 162 -5.14 -8.34 13.22
N GLY A 163 -5.71 -9.53 13.42
CA GLY A 163 -5.74 -10.60 12.43
C GLY A 163 -6.53 -10.22 11.17
N LEU A 164 -7.68 -9.58 11.32
CA LEU A 164 -8.49 -9.11 10.19
C LEU A 164 -7.84 -7.95 9.42
N GLN A 165 -7.20 -7.02 10.11
CA GLN A 165 -6.38 -5.96 9.48
C GLN A 165 -5.22 -6.56 8.70
N SER A 166 -4.52 -7.54 9.29
CA SER A 166 -3.48 -8.28 8.59
C SER A 166 -4.04 -8.99 7.35
N PHE A 167 -5.25 -9.54 7.43
CA PHE A 167 -5.90 -10.19 6.30
C PHE A 167 -6.26 -9.19 5.19
N ALA A 168 -6.79 -8.02 5.54
CA ALA A 168 -7.06 -6.95 4.57
C ALA A 168 -5.77 -6.51 3.84
N LEU A 169 -4.64 -6.41 4.54
CA LEU A 169 -3.33 -6.15 3.93
C LEU A 169 -2.88 -7.27 2.98
N VAL A 170 -3.19 -8.54 3.29
CA VAL A 170 -2.93 -9.64 2.36
C VAL A 170 -3.78 -9.50 1.10
N LEU A 171 -5.06 -9.14 1.23
CA LEU A 171 -5.95 -8.92 0.08
C LEU A 171 -5.47 -7.77 -0.81
N GLU A 172 -4.93 -6.70 -0.21
CA GLU A 172 -4.29 -5.60 -0.95
C GLU A 172 -3.12 -6.12 -1.80
N LEU A 173 -2.33 -7.07 -1.30
CA LEU A 173 -1.23 -7.68 -2.06
C LEU A 173 -1.70 -8.59 -3.21
N VAL A 174 -2.92 -9.12 -3.13
CA VAL A 174 -3.52 -9.92 -4.22
C VAL A 174 -4.04 -9.00 -5.34
N GLY A 175 -4.33 -7.74 -5.03
CA GLY A 175 -4.77 -6.72 -5.97
C GLY A 175 -6.29 -6.62 -6.12
N TRP A 176 -6.73 -5.87 -7.13
CA TRP A 176 -8.15 -5.64 -7.50
C TRP A 176 -9.02 -4.99 -6.42
N HIS A 177 -8.43 -4.21 -5.50
CA HIS A 177 -9.18 -3.49 -4.46
C HIS A 177 -10.08 -4.40 -3.60
N VAL A 178 -9.74 -5.69 -3.51
CA VAL A 178 -10.52 -6.67 -2.73
C VAL A 178 -10.47 -6.34 -1.23
N ASN A 179 -9.43 -5.64 -0.78
CA ASN A 179 -9.30 -5.14 0.58
C ASN A 179 -10.39 -4.11 0.94
N ASP A 180 -10.90 -3.31 -0.01
CA ASP A 180 -11.91 -2.28 0.25
C ASP A 180 -13.20 -2.86 0.86
N LEU A 181 -13.49 -4.13 0.53
CA LEU A 181 -14.62 -4.90 1.08
C LEU A 181 -14.49 -5.15 2.59
N LEU A 182 -13.28 -5.16 3.13
CA LEU A 182 -13.03 -5.37 4.56
C LEU A 182 -12.60 -4.09 5.27
N THR A 183 -11.78 -3.25 4.64
CA THR A 183 -11.20 -2.07 5.29
C THR A 183 -12.27 -1.15 5.87
N THR A 184 -13.32 -0.83 5.10
CA THR A 184 -14.40 0.05 5.54
C THR A 184 -15.12 -0.49 6.79
N ASP A 185 -15.41 -1.80 6.81
CA ASP A 185 -16.09 -2.43 7.94
C ASP A 185 -15.14 -2.59 9.14
N LEU A 186 -13.85 -2.83 8.91
CA LEU A 186 -12.83 -2.87 9.97
C LEU A 186 -12.62 -1.50 10.62
N GLU A 187 -12.68 -0.42 9.85
CA GLU A 187 -12.66 0.95 10.38
C GLU A 187 -13.89 1.23 11.25
N LYS A 188 -15.08 0.76 10.84
CA LYS A 188 -16.29 0.84 11.67
C LYS A 188 -16.15 0.05 12.97
N LEU A 189 -15.63 -1.18 12.90
CA LEU A 189 -15.32 -1.98 14.09
C LEU A 189 -14.30 -1.29 15.02
N GLY A 190 -13.31 -0.60 14.46
CA GLY A 190 -12.34 0.18 15.21
C GLY A 190 -12.93 1.44 15.87
N ARG A 191 -13.95 2.03 15.26
CA ARG A 191 -14.66 3.24 15.75
C ARG A 191 -15.79 2.94 16.75
N SER A 192 -16.04 1.67 17.07
CA SER A 192 -17.11 1.30 18.01
C SER A 192 -17.03 2.10 19.31
N MET A 193 -18.19 2.62 19.75
CA MET A 193 -18.29 3.41 20.98
C MET A 193 -18.13 2.57 22.26
N ALA A 194 -18.24 1.24 22.16
CA ALA A 194 -17.95 0.34 23.27
C ALA A 194 -16.44 0.28 23.51
N LYS A 195 -15.99 0.67 24.71
CA LYS A 195 -14.56 0.67 25.07
C LYS A 195 -13.93 -0.71 24.83
N TYR A 196 -12.88 -0.73 24.02
CA TYR A 196 -11.99 -1.88 23.86
C TYR A 196 -11.39 -2.31 25.20
N GLY A 197 -11.33 -3.61 25.45
CA GLY A 197 -10.79 -4.16 26.70
C GLY A 197 -10.54 -5.66 26.65
N LYS A 198 -10.31 -6.28 27.81
CA LYS A 198 -10.08 -7.74 27.98
C LYS A 198 -11.32 -8.61 27.70
N ALA A 199 -12.41 -8.01 27.21
CA ALA A 199 -13.64 -8.71 26.90
C ALA A 199 -13.46 -9.61 25.67
N THR A 200 -14.25 -10.68 25.63
CA THR A 200 -14.33 -11.51 24.43
C THR A 200 -14.96 -10.72 23.28
N TYR A 201 -14.68 -11.11 22.04
CA TYR A 201 -15.21 -10.42 20.86
C TYR A 201 -16.74 -10.40 20.86
N ARG A 202 -17.36 -11.50 21.27
CA ARG A 202 -18.82 -11.59 21.42
C ARG A 202 -19.35 -10.62 22.47
N ASP A 203 -18.74 -10.57 23.65
CA ASP A 203 -19.18 -9.69 24.74
C ASP A 203 -19.01 -8.22 24.36
N TRP A 204 -17.92 -7.90 23.65
CA TRP A 204 -17.66 -6.56 23.13
C TRP A 204 -18.75 -6.10 22.14
N LEU A 205 -19.14 -6.96 21.19
CA LEU A 205 -20.25 -6.63 20.28
C LEU A 205 -21.58 -6.42 21.02
N TYR A 206 -21.88 -7.22 22.04
CA TYR A 206 -23.09 -7.05 22.83
C TYR A 206 -23.08 -5.78 23.69
N ALA A 207 -21.92 -5.37 24.18
CA ALA A 207 -21.76 -4.15 24.96
C ALA A 207 -22.09 -2.88 24.17
N GLU A 208 -22.14 -2.97 22.83
CA GLU A 208 -22.51 -1.84 21.97
C GLU A 208 -24.03 -1.58 21.94
N ILE A 209 -24.85 -2.61 22.16
CA ILE A 209 -26.31 -2.50 22.02
C ILE A 209 -26.91 -1.45 22.98
N PRO A 210 -26.55 -1.41 24.28
CA PRO A 210 -27.05 -0.39 25.19
C PRO A 210 -26.64 1.03 24.79
N VAL A 211 -25.43 1.20 24.23
CA VAL A 211 -24.93 2.52 23.81
C VAL A 211 -25.79 3.11 22.69
N HIS A 212 -26.17 2.29 21.71
CA HIS A 212 -27.09 2.72 20.65
C HIS A 212 -28.52 2.86 21.15
N ALA A 213 -28.95 2.10 22.17
CA ALA A 213 -30.27 2.28 22.76
C ALA A 213 -30.45 3.67 23.40
N GLU A 214 -29.39 4.21 24.03
CA GLU A 214 -29.39 5.55 24.63
C GLU A 214 -29.59 6.68 23.59
N THR A 215 -29.17 6.46 22.34
CA THR A 215 -29.35 7.42 21.24
C THR A 215 -30.64 7.18 20.43
N GLY A 216 -31.51 6.28 20.89
CA GLY A 216 -32.71 5.87 20.15
C GLY A 216 -32.39 5.08 18.88
N TYR A 217 -31.27 4.36 18.86
CA TYR A 217 -30.73 3.58 17.75
C TYR A 217 -30.37 4.40 16.52
N LYS A 218 -30.20 5.72 16.68
CA LYS A 218 -29.68 6.57 15.61
C LYS A 218 -28.26 6.08 15.26
N GLU A 219 -28.02 5.82 13.98
CA GLU A 219 -26.75 5.30 13.42
C GLU A 219 -26.44 3.82 13.73
N TYR A 220 -27.32 3.07 14.40
CA TYR A 220 -27.08 1.64 14.65
C TYR A 220 -26.87 0.85 13.36
N VAL A 221 -27.65 1.14 12.31
CA VAL A 221 -27.56 0.43 11.03
C VAL A 221 -26.25 0.75 10.30
N ASP A 222 -25.78 1.99 10.40
CA ASP A 222 -24.72 2.50 9.54
C ASP A 222 -23.34 2.46 10.21
N GLU A 223 -23.27 2.71 11.52
CA GLU A 223 -22.03 2.94 12.27
C GLU A 223 -21.80 1.93 13.43
N SER A 224 -22.67 0.94 13.63
CA SER A 224 -22.43 -0.06 14.69
C SER A 224 -21.41 -1.13 14.31
N ALA A 225 -20.63 -1.55 15.30
CA ALA A 225 -19.76 -2.73 15.22
C ALA A 225 -20.57 -4.01 14.96
N ALA A 226 -21.80 -4.12 15.48
CA ALA A 226 -22.68 -5.23 15.18
C ALA A 226 -22.96 -5.37 13.66
N MET A 227 -23.28 -4.27 12.99
CA MET A 227 -23.54 -4.27 11.54
C MET A 227 -22.26 -4.45 10.72
N ALA A 228 -21.16 -3.80 11.12
CA ALA A 228 -19.87 -4.02 10.48
C ALA A 228 -19.41 -5.49 10.59
N ASN A 229 -19.61 -6.13 11.75
CA ASN A 229 -19.31 -7.54 11.96
C ASN A 229 -20.12 -8.46 11.03
N LEU A 230 -21.37 -8.13 10.70
CA LEU A 230 -22.18 -8.89 9.74
C LEU A 230 -21.50 -8.94 8.37
N TRP A 231 -21.03 -7.80 7.88
CA TRP A 231 -20.37 -7.69 6.58
C TRP A 231 -18.99 -8.36 6.58
N VAL A 232 -18.21 -8.17 7.64
CA VAL A 232 -16.95 -8.91 7.84
C VAL A 232 -17.20 -10.42 7.81
N ALA A 233 -18.19 -10.94 8.54
CA ALA A 233 -18.50 -12.37 8.56
C ALA A 233 -18.92 -12.88 7.17
N ARG A 234 -19.71 -12.12 6.42
CA ARG A 234 -20.09 -12.45 5.04
C ARG A 234 -18.87 -12.53 4.12
N ASN A 235 -17.97 -11.56 4.20
CA ASN A 235 -16.76 -11.52 3.39
C ASN A 235 -15.81 -12.67 3.76
N LEU A 236 -15.59 -12.92 5.04
CA LEU A 236 -14.77 -14.06 5.50
C LEU A 236 -15.33 -15.40 5.03
N ARG A 237 -16.66 -15.55 5.04
CA ARG A 237 -17.31 -16.76 4.53
C ARG A 237 -17.00 -17.01 3.06
N PHE A 238 -17.03 -15.97 2.23
CA PHE A 238 -16.66 -16.08 0.81
C PHE A 238 -15.23 -16.58 0.61
N PHE A 239 -14.28 -16.20 1.48
CA PHE A 239 -12.90 -16.69 1.40
C PHE A 239 -12.68 -18.08 2.01
N ALA A 240 -13.60 -18.54 2.86
CA ALA A 240 -13.51 -19.83 3.53
C ALA A 240 -14.16 -20.98 2.75
N GLU A 241 -15.11 -20.66 1.86
CA GLU A 241 -15.77 -21.60 0.92
C GLU A 241 -14.93 -21.82 -0.34
#